data_AF-A0A9D7BNJ5-F1
#
_entry.id   AF-A0A9D7BNJ5-F1
#
_cell.length_a   1.000
_cell.length_b   1.000
_cell.length_c   1.000
_cell.angle_alpha   90.00
_cell.angle_beta   90.00
_cell.angle_gamma   90.00
#
_symmetry.space_group_name_H-M   'P 1'
#
loop_
_entity.id
_entity.type
_entity.pdbx_description
1 polymer ?
#
loop_
_entity_poly.entity_id
_entity_poly.type
_entity_poly.pdbx_seq_one_letter_code
_entity_poly.pdbx_strand_id
1 'polypeptide(L)'
;MPESQEHHHSILNDLKVSKIILPTLIGLGVVFYLMFHQLDVSQLSHIQLNTYTYFWIGMAIITYIIRHLFYAWRLRILTDNFFSWRKAIELIVIWEFSSAVSPTSVGGSGVAFFFLSKEKLSGGKTVTLVLYTIVVDTFYFLISLPLFFLFLGPLIIRPDMFSLGDVDGFGITFILSLVGMLVYGLLFFYGIFINPRMVKRFLLLLSKIPFWKKLRDNLRQTAMDVVTASAELKSKEVKFHFLVFLQHPVPGLPGFWSLIF
;
A
#
# COMPACT_ATOMS: atom_id res chain seq x y z
N MET A 1 14.06 -32.43 -25.22
CA MET A 1 13.70 -31.18 -24.52
C MET A 1 13.81 -31.38 -23.01
N PRO A 2 14.99 -31.18 -22.40
CA PRO A 2 15.19 -31.27 -20.94
C PRO A 2 15.51 -29.94 -20.23
N GLU A 3 15.76 -28.85 -20.98
CA GLU A 3 16.26 -27.56 -20.44
C GLU A 3 15.27 -26.76 -19.57
N SER A 4 13.97 -27.07 -19.61
CA SER A 4 12.96 -26.31 -18.84
C SER A 4 12.79 -26.78 -17.39
N GLN A 5 13.27 -27.98 -17.04
CA GLN A 5 13.13 -28.52 -15.68
C GLN A 5 14.31 -28.20 -14.76
N GLU A 6 15.54 -28.09 -15.29
CA GLU A 6 16.71 -27.73 -14.47
C GLU A 6 16.66 -26.28 -13.96
N HIS A 7 16.10 -25.38 -14.75
CA HIS A 7 16.01 -23.96 -14.39
C HIS A 7 15.00 -23.65 -13.27
N HIS A 8 14.04 -24.56 -13.02
CA HIS A 8 13.04 -24.41 -11.96
C HIS A 8 13.58 -24.86 -10.59
N HIS A 9 14.50 -25.83 -10.58
CA HIS A 9 15.12 -26.34 -9.36
C HIS A 9 16.23 -25.44 -8.80
N SER A 10 16.88 -24.60 -9.61
CA SER A 10 17.96 -23.72 -9.13
C SER A 10 17.48 -22.48 -8.38
N ILE A 11 16.25 -22.00 -8.66
CA ILE A 11 15.70 -20.78 -8.02
C ILE A 11 15.26 -21.04 -6.57
N LEU A 12 14.85 -22.27 -6.24
CA LEU A 12 14.48 -22.67 -4.88
C LEU A 12 15.70 -22.72 -3.93
N ASN A 13 16.91 -22.85 -4.47
CA ASN A 13 18.15 -22.90 -3.68
C ASN A 13 18.79 -21.51 -3.42
N ASP A 14 18.36 -20.45 -4.11
CA ASP A 14 18.91 -19.09 -3.92
C ASP A 14 18.16 -18.28 -2.86
N LEU A 15 17.00 -18.75 -2.41
CA LEU A 15 16.43 -18.31 -1.14
C LEU A 15 17.13 -19.11 -0.06
N LYS A 16 18.17 -18.55 0.57
CA LYS A 16 18.75 -19.13 1.79
C LYS A 16 17.65 -19.17 2.86
N VAL A 17 16.88 -20.25 2.89
CA VAL A 17 15.73 -20.47 3.78
C VAL A 17 16.14 -20.23 5.24
N SER A 18 17.39 -20.57 5.59
CA SER A 18 18.03 -20.28 6.88
C SER A 18 18.07 -18.78 7.26
N LYS A 19 18.23 -17.86 6.30
CA LYS A 19 18.22 -16.40 6.54
C LYS A 19 16.82 -15.83 6.75
N ILE A 20 15.78 -16.55 6.34
CA ILE A 20 14.37 -16.16 6.53
C ILE A 20 13.84 -16.75 7.83
N ILE A 21 14.22 -18.00 8.14
CA ILE A 21 13.79 -18.72 9.33
C ILE A 21 14.23 -18.01 10.62
N LEU A 22 15.47 -17.52 10.69
CA LEU A 22 15.99 -16.92 11.92
C LEU A 22 15.24 -15.64 12.33
N PRO A 23 15.05 -14.62 11.46
CA PRO A 23 14.20 -13.47 11.78
C PRO A 23 12.75 -13.85 12.07
N THR A 24 12.22 -14.84 11.36
CA THR A 24 10.83 -15.32 11.58
C THR A 24 10.68 -15.92 12.97
N LEU A 25 11.60 -16.79 13.40
CA LEU A 25 11.60 -17.39 14.75
C LEU A 25 11.79 -16.34 15.85
N ILE A 26 12.67 -15.36 15.64
CA ILE A 26 12.85 -14.25 16.59
C ILE A 26 11.57 -13.42 16.69
N GLY A 27 10.97 -13.07 15.55
CA GLY A 27 9.70 -12.33 15.51
C GLY A 27 8.57 -13.09 16.20
N LEU A 28 8.42 -14.38 15.89
CA LEU A 28 7.43 -15.25 16.52
C LEU A 28 7.68 -15.38 18.02
N GLY A 29 8.94 -15.51 18.45
CA GLY A 29 9.33 -15.56 19.86
C GLY A 29 9.01 -14.26 20.60
N VAL A 30 9.23 -13.09 19.98
CA VAL A 30 8.84 -11.79 20.55
C VAL A 30 7.33 -11.67 20.65
N VAL A 31 6.57 -12.09 19.62
CA VAL A 31 5.11 -12.10 19.66
C VAL A 31 4.60 -12.99 20.79
N PHE A 32 5.12 -14.22 20.91
CA PHE A 32 4.77 -15.11 22.00
C PHE A 32 5.14 -14.53 23.37
N TYR A 33 6.33 -13.95 23.51
CA TYR A 33 6.76 -13.30 24.76
C TYR A 33 5.82 -12.15 25.14
N LEU A 34 5.51 -11.25 24.21
CA LEU A 34 4.57 -10.16 24.43
C LEU A 34 3.18 -10.68 24.75
N MET A 35 2.71 -11.70 24.03
CA MET A 35 1.43 -12.36 24.31
C MET A 35 1.42 -12.93 25.73
N PHE A 36 2.41 -13.73 26.15
CA PHE A 36 2.45 -14.29 27.51
C PHE A 36 2.55 -13.22 28.61
N HIS A 37 3.22 -12.10 28.34
CA HIS A 37 3.41 -11.06 29.35
C HIS A 37 2.26 -10.05 29.42
N GLN A 38 1.53 -9.85 28.32
CA GLN A 38 0.39 -8.94 28.23
C GLN A 38 -0.97 -9.66 28.31
N LEU A 39 -1.02 -10.99 28.09
CA LEU A 39 -2.23 -11.78 28.29
C LEU A 39 -2.47 -11.99 29.78
N ASP A 40 -3.26 -11.08 30.33
CA ASP A 40 -3.91 -11.31 31.60
C ASP A 40 -5.07 -12.30 31.38
N VAL A 41 -4.84 -13.58 31.67
CA VAL A 41 -5.84 -14.67 31.50
C VAL A 41 -7.12 -14.37 32.29
N SER A 42 -7.02 -13.56 33.36
CA SER A 42 -8.16 -13.09 34.13
C SER A 42 -9.05 -12.10 33.36
N GLN A 43 -8.50 -11.34 32.42
CA GLN A 43 -9.27 -10.43 31.56
C GLN A 43 -9.95 -11.18 30.40
N LEU A 44 -9.38 -12.28 29.90
CA LEU A 44 -10.05 -13.12 28.90
C LEU A 44 -11.28 -13.81 29.43
N SER A 45 -11.29 -14.24 30.70
CA SER A 45 -12.46 -14.88 31.31
C SER A 45 -13.62 -13.91 31.54
N HIS A 46 -13.37 -12.60 31.52
CA HIS A 46 -14.41 -11.56 31.52
C HIS A 46 -15.00 -11.29 30.13
N ILE A 47 -14.40 -11.78 29.04
CA ILE A 47 -14.97 -11.68 27.69
C ILE A 47 -16.14 -12.64 27.60
N GLN A 48 -17.35 -12.11 27.80
CA GLN A 48 -18.58 -12.87 27.60
C GLN A 48 -18.74 -13.15 26.10
N LEU A 49 -18.53 -14.40 25.69
CA LEU A 49 -18.81 -14.89 24.33
C LEU A 49 -20.33 -14.99 24.12
N ASN A 50 -20.98 -13.83 24.03
CA ASN A 50 -22.40 -13.70 23.77
C ASN A 50 -22.66 -13.67 22.24
N THR A 51 -23.91 -13.88 21.81
CA THR A 51 -24.35 -13.71 20.42
C THR A 51 -23.94 -12.36 19.84
N TYR A 52 -23.95 -11.30 20.67
CA TYR A 52 -23.46 -9.98 20.31
C TYR A 52 -21.97 -9.97 19.92
N THR A 53 -21.13 -10.68 20.68
CA THR A 53 -19.69 -10.81 20.40
C THR A 53 -19.46 -11.53 19.07
N TYR A 54 -20.17 -12.63 18.83
CA TYR A 54 -20.11 -13.35 17.55
C TYR A 54 -20.60 -12.51 16.37
N PHE A 55 -21.65 -11.69 16.57
CA PHE A 55 -22.16 -10.78 15.55
C PHE A 55 -21.08 -9.76 15.12
N TRP A 56 -20.41 -9.12 16.08
CA TRP A 56 -19.35 -8.14 15.76
C TRP A 56 -18.09 -8.77 15.17
N ILE A 57 -17.72 -9.98 15.60
CA ILE A 57 -16.66 -10.76 14.95
C ILE A 57 -17.03 -11.04 13.49
N GLY A 58 -18.28 -11.44 13.23
CA GLY A 58 -18.78 -11.63 11.87
C GLY A 58 -18.71 -10.36 11.03
N MET A 59 -19.13 -9.21 11.60
CA MET A 59 -19.04 -7.91 10.94
C MET A 59 -17.59 -7.49 10.64
N ALA A 60 -16.66 -7.78 11.54
CA ALA A 60 -15.23 -7.52 11.32
C ALA A 60 -14.69 -8.35 10.14
N ILE A 61 -15.04 -9.64 10.07
CA ILE A 61 -14.65 -10.53 8.96
C ILE A 61 -15.24 -10.03 7.63
N ILE A 62 -16.52 -9.66 7.61
CA ILE A 62 -17.18 -9.13 6.40
C ILE A 62 -16.49 -7.85 5.93
N THR A 63 -16.21 -6.92 6.85
CA THR A 63 -15.51 -5.67 6.54
C THR A 63 -14.11 -5.93 5.99
N TYR A 64 -13.41 -6.91 6.55
CA TYR A 64 -12.09 -7.35 6.07
C TYR A 64 -12.16 -7.90 4.64
N ILE A 65 -13.14 -8.75 4.33
CA ILE A 65 -13.35 -9.31 2.98
C ILE A 65 -13.69 -8.19 1.99
N ILE A 66 -14.62 -7.30 2.35
CA ILE A 66 -15.01 -6.16 1.51
C ILE A 66 -13.78 -5.29 1.19
N ARG A 67 -12.93 -5.01 2.18
CA ARG A 67 -11.68 -4.28 1.98
C ARG A 67 -10.78 -4.95 0.94
N HIS A 68 -10.60 -6.27 1.03
CA HIS A 68 -9.78 -7.03 0.06
C HIS A 68 -10.36 -6.98 -1.35
N LEU A 69 -11.69 -7.03 -1.48
CA LEU A 69 -12.37 -6.91 -2.76
C LEU A 69 -12.19 -5.51 -3.38
N PHE A 70 -12.26 -4.45 -2.58
CA PHE A 70 -11.97 -3.09 -3.06
C PHE A 70 -10.52 -2.95 -3.54
N TYR A 71 -9.55 -3.51 -2.83
CA TYR A 71 -8.15 -3.50 -3.26
C TYR A 71 -7.94 -4.29 -4.56
N ALA A 72 -8.57 -5.45 -4.71
CA ALA A 72 -8.52 -6.24 -5.95
C ALA A 72 -9.18 -5.49 -7.12
N TRP A 73 -10.31 -4.84 -6.87
CA TRP A 73 -11.00 -4.02 -7.86
C TRP A 73 -10.14 -2.85 -8.33
N ARG A 74 -9.51 -2.13 -7.38
CA ARG A 74 -8.58 -1.03 -7.64
C ARG A 74 -7.41 -1.47 -8.51
N LEU A 75 -6.75 -2.58 -8.14
CA LEU A 75 -5.64 -3.15 -8.92
C LEU A 75 -6.07 -3.44 -10.36
N ARG A 76 -7.27 -4.01 -10.54
CA ARG A 76 -7.80 -4.37 -11.85
C ARG A 76 -8.05 -3.14 -12.72
N ILE A 77 -8.63 -2.07 -12.18
CA ILE A 77 -8.92 -0.87 -12.97
C ILE A 77 -7.66 -0.09 -13.30
N LEU A 78 -6.77 0.08 -12.34
CA LEU A 78 -5.50 0.75 -12.58
C LEU A 78 -4.73 0.06 -13.72
N THR A 79 -4.80 -1.26 -13.78
CA THR A 79 -4.14 -2.06 -14.83
C THR A 79 -4.99 -2.26 -16.09
N ASP A 80 -6.05 -1.47 -16.31
CA ASP A 80 -6.94 -1.58 -17.47
C ASP A 80 -7.53 -2.98 -17.68
N ASN A 81 -7.91 -3.63 -16.59
CA ASN A 81 -8.41 -5.00 -16.53
C ASN A 81 -7.41 -6.06 -17.03
N PHE A 82 -6.10 -5.76 -17.03
CA PHE A 82 -5.05 -6.73 -17.36
C PHE A 82 -5.14 -7.99 -16.49
N PHE A 83 -5.40 -7.81 -15.18
CA PHE A 83 -5.63 -8.93 -14.27
C PHE A 83 -7.09 -9.37 -14.25
N SER A 84 -7.32 -10.69 -14.30
CA SER A 84 -8.64 -11.26 -14.00
C SER A 84 -9.00 -11.08 -12.53
N TRP A 85 -10.29 -11.12 -12.18
CA TRP A 85 -10.73 -11.01 -10.77
C TRP A 85 -10.05 -12.01 -9.85
N ARG A 86 -9.93 -13.27 -10.30
CA ARG A 86 -9.26 -14.33 -9.51
C ARG A 86 -7.80 -13.98 -9.25
N LYS A 87 -7.09 -13.51 -10.29
CA LYS A 87 -5.68 -13.14 -10.17
C LYS A 87 -5.48 -11.90 -9.30
N ALA A 88 -6.35 -10.90 -9.45
CA ALA A 88 -6.30 -9.69 -8.63
C ALA A 88 -6.51 -10.01 -7.13
N ILE A 89 -7.48 -10.87 -6.80
CA ILE A 89 -7.70 -11.31 -5.42
C ILE A 89 -6.51 -12.11 -4.90
N GLU A 90 -5.99 -13.06 -5.69
CA GLU A 90 -4.81 -13.85 -5.33
C GLU A 90 -3.60 -12.95 -5.00
N LEU A 91 -3.31 -11.97 -5.87
CA LEU A 91 -2.22 -11.03 -5.67
C LEU A 91 -2.39 -10.18 -4.40
N ILE A 92 -3.60 -9.69 -4.14
CA ILE A 92 -3.89 -8.89 -2.93
C ILE A 92 -3.79 -9.75 -1.67
N VAL A 93 -4.28 -10.98 -1.67
CA VAL A 93 -4.18 -11.88 -0.52
C VAL A 93 -2.72 -12.21 -0.21
N ILE A 94 -1.92 -12.54 -1.24
CA ILE A 94 -0.48 -12.81 -1.07
C ILE A 94 0.23 -11.56 -0.54
N TRP A 95 -0.09 -10.37 -1.06
CA TRP A 95 0.47 -9.10 -0.60
C TRP A 95 0.15 -8.87 0.88
N GLU A 96 -1.13 -8.86 1.26
CA GLU A 96 -1.56 -8.58 2.63
C GLU A 96 -0.99 -9.60 3.61
N PHE A 97 -0.98 -10.89 3.25
CA PHE A 97 -0.35 -11.94 4.05
C PHE A 97 1.15 -11.70 4.22
N SER A 98 1.87 -11.36 3.15
CA SER A 98 3.30 -11.09 3.22
C SER A 98 3.60 -9.87 4.10
N SER A 99 2.76 -8.83 4.01
CA SER A 99 2.89 -7.62 4.85
C SER A 99 2.67 -7.92 6.34
N ALA A 100 1.75 -8.83 6.66
CA ALA A 100 1.44 -9.21 8.03
C ALA A 100 2.52 -10.11 8.65
N VAL A 101 3.18 -10.96 7.86
CA VAL A 101 4.17 -11.94 8.34
C VAL A 101 5.59 -11.35 8.37
N SER A 102 5.88 -10.37 7.52
CA SER A 102 7.22 -9.80 7.41
C SER A 102 7.50 -8.67 8.41
N PRO A 103 8.77 -8.45 8.79
CA PRO A 103 9.17 -7.20 9.44
C PRO A 103 8.74 -6.01 8.58
N THR A 104 8.19 -4.98 9.21
CA THR A 104 7.65 -3.75 8.58
C THR A 104 8.63 -3.05 7.64
N SER A 105 9.92 -3.37 7.69
CA SER A 105 10.95 -2.77 6.83
C SER A 105 11.17 -3.45 5.48
N VAL A 106 10.62 -4.66 5.20
CA VAL A 106 11.02 -5.41 3.98
C VAL A 106 9.90 -6.17 3.25
N GLY A 107 8.94 -6.80 3.91
CA GLY A 107 8.28 -7.95 3.25
C GLY A 107 6.87 -7.78 2.70
N GLY A 108 6.14 -6.69 2.95
CA GLY A 108 4.87 -6.46 2.25
C GLY A 108 5.10 -6.03 0.80
N SER A 109 5.74 -4.86 0.67
CA SER A 109 6.01 -4.17 -0.59
C SER A 109 6.98 -4.95 -1.51
N GLY A 110 8.01 -5.59 -0.94
CA GLY A 110 9.02 -6.35 -1.72
C GLY A 110 8.47 -7.62 -2.38
N VAL A 111 7.62 -8.38 -1.69
CA VAL A 111 7.03 -9.62 -2.23
C VAL A 111 5.95 -9.30 -3.26
N ALA A 112 5.11 -8.30 -2.99
CA ALA A 112 4.14 -7.80 -3.97
C ALA A 112 4.83 -7.31 -5.25
N PHE A 113 5.92 -6.55 -5.12
CA PHE A 113 6.72 -6.11 -6.25
C PHE A 113 7.34 -7.29 -7.01
N PHE A 114 7.84 -8.32 -6.33
CA PHE A 114 8.35 -9.53 -6.98
C PHE A 114 7.27 -10.22 -7.82
N PHE A 115 6.07 -10.45 -7.26
CA PHE A 115 4.97 -11.07 -8.00
C PHE A 115 4.47 -10.19 -9.16
N LEU A 116 4.32 -8.88 -8.97
CA LEU A 116 3.97 -7.96 -10.06
C LEU A 116 5.07 -7.88 -11.13
N SER A 117 6.34 -7.97 -10.77
CA SER A 117 7.46 -7.94 -11.73
C SER A 117 7.54 -9.18 -12.61
N LYS A 118 6.91 -10.28 -12.18
CA LYS A 118 6.75 -11.51 -12.98
C LYS A 118 5.58 -11.41 -13.96
N GLU A 119 4.65 -10.51 -13.71
CA GLU A 119 3.55 -10.20 -14.61
C GLU A 119 4.06 -9.21 -15.67
N LYS A 120 3.80 -9.47 -16.96
CA LYS A 120 4.42 -8.76 -18.11
C LYS A 120 3.95 -7.30 -18.31
N LEU A 121 3.60 -6.58 -17.24
CA LEU A 121 3.31 -5.15 -17.31
C LEU A 121 4.60 -4.37 -17.59
N SER A 122 4.55 -3.38 -18.49
CA SER A 122 5.71 -2.53 -18.75
C SER A 122 6.06 -1.76 -17.48
N GLY A 123 7.35 -1.72 -17.12
CA GLY A 123 7.81 -1.05 -15.90
C GLY A 123 7.36 0.40 -15.83
N GLY A 124 7.29 1.11 -16.97
CA GLY A 124 6.82 2.49 -17.03
C GLY A 124 5.32 2.65 -16.72
N LYS A 125 4.48 1.71 -17.17
CA LYS A 125 3.05 1.70 -16.83
C LYS A 125 2.86 1.43 -15.34
N THR A 126 3.59 0.46 -14.77
CA THR A 126 3.56 0.17 -13.33
C THR A 126 3.97 1.39 -12.49
N VAL A 127 5.11 2.02 -12.80
CA VAL A 127 5.56 3.21 -12.06
C VAL A 127 4.53 4.33 -12.16
N THR A 128 4.01 4.61 -13.36
CA THR A 128 3.01 5.67 -13.55
C THR A 128 1.74 5.40 -12.74
N LEU A 129 1.26 4.15 -12.72
CA LEU A 129 0.07 3.77 -11.95
C LEU A 129 0.29 3.87 -10.44
N VAL A 130 1.47 3.45 -9.94
CA VAL A 130 1.82 3.57 -8.52
C VAL A 130 1.90 5.04 -8.10
N LEU A 131 2.55 5.88 -8.91
CA LEU A 131 2.58 7.32 -8.63
C LEU A 131 1.18 7.92 -8.69
N TYR A 132 0.32 7.46 -9.61
CA TYR A 132 -1.06 7.92 -9.71
C TYR A 132 -1.88 7.51 -8.50
N THR A 133 -1.68 6.30 -7.95
CA THR A 133 -2.35 5.91 -6.70
C THR A 133 -1.96 6.81 -5.54
N ILE A 134 -0.68 7.17 -5.39
CA ILE A 134 -0.23 8.10 -4.34
C ILE A 134 -0.98 9.42 -4.44
N VAL A 135 -1.14 9.96 -5.66
CA VAL A 135 -1.86 11.20 -5.90
C VAL A 135 -3.33 11.08 -5.50
N VAL A 136 -4.02 10.03 -5.95
CA VAL A 136 -5.44 9.80 -5.62
C VAL A 136 -5.62 9.63 -4.12
N ASP A 137 -4.75 8.85 -3.48
CA ASP A 137 -4.74 8.63 -2.04
C ASP A 137 -4.61 9.96 -1.28
N THR A 138 -3.65 10.82 -1.67
CA THR A 138 -3.50 12.13 -1.03
C THR A 138 -4.76 12.99 -1.17
N PHE A 139 -5.35 13.07 -2.36
CA PHE A 139 -6.59 13.84 -2.54
C PHE A 139 -7.76 13.26 -1.73
N TYR A 140 -7.83 11.93 -1.64
CA TYR A 140 -8.83 11.26 -0.81
C TYR A 140 -8.69 11.68 0.65
N PHE A 141 -7.48 11.61 1.23
CA PHE A 141 -7.21 12.06 2.60
C PHE A 141 -7.50 13.55 2.82
N LEU A 142 -7.11 14.39 1.87
CA LEU A 142 -7.34 15.84 1.94
C LEU A 142 -8.82 16.22 1.92
N ILE A 143 -9.68 15.41 1.30
CA ILE A 143 -11.13 15.64 1.27
C ILE A 143 -11.78 15.01 2.51
N SER A 144 -11.38 13.79 2.84
CA SER A 144 -12.04 12.99 3.87
C SER A 144 -11.73 13.46 5.29
N LEU A 145 -10.50 13.91 5.57
CA LEU A 145 -10.11 14.35 6.92
C LEU A 145 -10.88 15.62 7.33
N PRO A 146 -11.00 16.67 6.49
CA PRO A 146 -11.87 17.81 6.80
C PRO A 146 -13.34 17.42 6.93
N LEU A 147 -13.82 16.49 6.10
CA LEU A 147 -15.20 16.00 6.18
C LEU A 147 -15.45 15.33 7.53
N PHE A 148 -14.52 14.48 7.98
CA PHE A 148 -14.61 13.89 9.31
C PHE A 148 -14.45 14.92 10.43
N PHE A 149 -13.57 15.90 10.28
CA PHE A 149 -13.48 17.02 11.22
C PHE A 149 -14.82 17.77 11.32
N LEU A 150 -15.57 17.91 10.23
CA LEU A 150 -16.90 18.54 10.23
C LEU A 150 -17.95 17.70 10.96
N PHE A 151 -17.89 16.37 10.86
CA PHE A 151 -18.86 15.48 11.52
C PHE A 151 -18.51 15.13 12.97
N LEU A 152 -17.23 14.94 13.27
CA LEU A 152 -16.73 14.50 14.59
C LEU A 152 -16.16 15.65 15.42
N GLY A 153 -15.92 16.82 14.82
CA GLY A 153 -15.32 17.96 15.50
C GLY A 153 -13.84 17.76 15.85
N PRO A 154 -13.32 18.48 16.86
CA PRO A 154 -11.91 18.42 17.27
C PRO A 154 -11.45 17.04 17.80
N LEU A 155 -12.39 16.13 18.08
CA LEU A 155 -12.12 14.74 18.48
C LEU A 155 -11.26 13.97 17.49
N ILE A 156 -11.26 14.33 16.20
CA ILE A 156 -10.41 13.67 15.19
C ILE A 156 -8.91 14.00 15.35
N ILE A 157 -8.59 15.14 15.97
CA ILE A 157 -7.20 15.55 16.19
C ILE A 157 -6.67 14.87 17.45
N ARG A 158 -7.47 14.86 18.52
CA ARG A 158 -7.13 14.22 19.79
C ARG A 158 -8.42 13.88 20.57
N PRO A 159 -8.47 12.73 21.28
CA PRO A 159 -9.48 12.49 22.30
C PRO A 159 -9.50 13.64 23.32
N ASP A 160 -10.68 14.09 23.73
CA ASP A 160 -10.90 15.15 24.73
C ASP A 160 -10.62 16.60 24.30
N MET A 161 -10.41 16.87 23.00
CA MET A 161 -10.43 18.25 22.49
C MET A 161 -11.87 18.74 22.26
N PHE A 162 -12.27 19.80 22.97
CA PHE A 162 -13.62 20.39 22.87
C PHE A 162 -13.66 21.74 22.12
N SER A 163 -12.51 22.39 21.90
CA SER A 163 -12.43 23.68 21.22
C SER A 163 -11.18 23.78 20.33
N LEU A 164 -11.31 24.49 19.21
CA LEU A 164 -10.20 24.87 18.33
C LEU A 164 -9.28 25.94 18.95
N GLY A 165 -9.63 26.52 20.10
CA GLY A 165 -8.77 27.46 20.82
C GLY A 165 -7.62 26.80 21.58
N ASP A 166 -7.66 25.48 21.74
CA ASP A 166 -6.71 24.68 22.54
C ASP A 166 -5.74 23.92 21.61
N VAL A 167 -5.23 24.59 20.57
CA VAL A 167 -4.33 24.00 19.57
C VAL A 167 -2.96 23.75 20.20
N ASP A 168 -2.84 22.62 20.90
CA ASP A 168 -1.59 22.12 21.45
C ASP A 168 -0.70 21.50 20.34
N GLY A 169 0.49 20.97 20.69
CA GLY A 169 1.43 20.36 19.75
C GLY A 169 0.84 19.28 18.84
N PHE A 170 -0.23 18.59 19.26
CA PHE A 170 -0.98 17.64 18.45
C PHE A 170 -1.74 18.30 17.29
N GLY A 171 -2.39 19.44 17.52
CA GLY A 171 -3.09 20.19 16.48
C GLY A 171 -2.12 20.76 15.45
N ILE A 172 -0.96 21.26 15.91
CA ILE A 172 0.12 21.72 15.02
C ILE A 172 0.65 20.55 14.18
N THR A 173 0.90 19.40 14.80
CA THR A 173 1.37 18.21 14.08
C THR A 173 0.36 17.72 13.05
N PHE A 174 -0.94 17.73 13.39
CA PHE A 174 -2.02 17.40 12.47
C PHE A 174 -2.01 18.33 11.25
N ILE A 175 -1.99 19.65 11.47
CA ILE A 175 -1.94 20.64 10.37
C ILE A 175 -0.66 20.47 9.54
N LEU A 176 0.50 20.32 10.18
CA LEU A 176 1.77 20.12 9.48
C LEU A 176 1.77 18.85 8.63
N SER A 177 1.21 17.75 9.14
CA SER A 177 1.06 16.51 8.36
C SER A 177 0.10 16.69 7.18
N LEU A 178 -1.00 17.43 7.34
CA LEU A 178 -1.95 17.73 6.27
C LEU A 178 -1.31 18.61 5.18
N VAL A 179 -0.56 19.65 5.58
CA VAL A 179 0.19 20.51 4.67
C VAL A 179 1.30 19.72 3.97
N GLY A 180 2.04 18.89 4.71
CA GLY A 180 3.05 18.00 4.15
C GLY A 180 2.45 17.03 3.14
N MET A 181 1.27 16.48 3.44
CA MET A 181 0.49 15.65 2.53
C MET A 181 0.15 16.39 1.24
N LEU A 182 -0.41 17.59 1.35
CA LEU A 182 -0.73 18.43 0.21
C LEU A 182 0.49 18.71 -0.66
N VAL A 183 1.62 19.09 -0.05
CA VAL A 183 2.86 19.42 -0.79
C VAL A 183 3.39 18.22 -1.57
N TYR A 184 3.51 17.04 -0.95
CA TYR A 184 4.02 15.87 -1.68
C TYR A 184 3.00 15.38 -2.72
N GLY A 185 1.69 15.43 -2.43
CA GLY A 185 0.65 15.04 -3.38
C GLY A 185 0.64 15.91 -4.63
N LEU A 186 0.77 17.24 -4.45
CA LEU A 186 0.92 18.18 -5.56
C LEU A 186 2.21 17.94 -6.35
N LEU A 187 3.31 17.60 -5.67
CA LEU A 187 4.56 17.25 -6.34
C LEU A 187 4.39 16.04 -7.27
N PHE A 188 3.76 14.97 -6.80
CA PHE A 188 3.49 13.79 -7.64
C PHE A 188 2.45 14.08 -8.74
N PHE A 189 1.40 14.85 -8.42
CA PHE A 189 0.41 15.26 -9.41
C PHE A 189 1.08 16.04 -10.55
N TYR A 190 1.93 17.01 -10.21
CA TYR A 190 2.74 17.76 -11.17
C TYR A 190 3.67 16.84 -11.96
N GLY A 191 4.31 15.90 -11.27
CA GLY A 191 5.20 14.90 -11.87
C GLY A 191 4.54 14.04 -12.93
N ILE A 192 3.27 13.66 -12.76
CA ILE A 192 2.57 12.76 -13.71
C ILE A 192 1.83 13.55 -14.79
N PHE A 193 0.99 14.52 -14.41
CA PHE A 193 0.03 15.13 -15.33
C PHE A 193 0.57 16.34 -16.12
N ILE A 194 1.57 17.03 -15.55
CA ILE A 194 2.09 18.29 -16.10
C ILE A 194 3.47 18.08 -16.70
N ASN A 195 4.40 17.45 -15.96
CA ASN A 195 5.77 17.25 -16.41
C ASN A 195 6.32 15.83 -16.13
N PRO A 196 5.87 14.81 -16.89
CA PRO A 196 6.38 13.44 -16.77
C PRO A 196 7.88 13.30 -17.06
N ARG A 197 8.50 14.31 -17.68
CA ARG A 197 9.96 14.35 -17.87
C ARG A 197 10.70 14.45 -16.53
N MET A 198 10.09 15.00 -15.49
CA MET A 198 10.67 15.03 -14.13
C MET A 198 10.83 13.61 -13.59
N VAL A 199 9.77 12.78 -13.67
CA VAL A 199 9.81 11.38 -13.24
C VAL A 199 10.83 10.59 -14.05
N LYS A 200 10.85 10.78 -15.38
CA LYS A 200 11.89 10.21 -16.26
C LYS A 200 13.30 10.58 -15.79
N ARG A 201 13.57 11.86 -15.54
CA ARG A 201 14.89 12.33 -15.08
C ARG A 201 15.28 11.72 -13.73
N PHE A 202 14.33 11.62 -12.81
CA PHE A 202 14.53 10.99 -11.51
C PHE A 202 14.92 9.51 -11.64
N LEU A 203 14.18 8.75 -12.46
CA LEU A 203 14.50 7.34 -12.73
C LEU A 203 15.85 7.17 -13.43
N LEU A 204 16.20 8.07 -14.35
CA LEU A 204 17.53 8.07 -14.98
C LEU A 204 18.64 8.40 -13.98
N LEU A 205 18.40 9.29 -13.02
CA LEU A 205 19.35 9.60 -11.95
C LEU A 205 19.54 8.40 -11.03
N LEU A 206 18.46 7.71 -10.69
CA LEU A 206 18.50 6.45 -9.92
C LEU A 206 19.30 5.37 -10.65
N SER A 207 19.16 5.27 -11.99
CA SER A 207 19.93 4.33 -12.82
C SER A 207 21.44 4.57 -12.84
N LYS A 208 21.92 5.74 -12.40
CA LYS A 208 23.36 6.07 -12.33
C LYS A 208 24.02 5.58 -11.04
N ILE A 209 23.22 5.23 -10.02
CA ILE A 209 23.74 4.78 -8.72
C ILE A 209 24.40 3.40 -8.89
N PRO A 210 25.63 3.19 -8.37
CA PRO A 210 26.44 2.00 -8.64
C PRO A 210 25.81 0.69 -8.15
N PHE A 211 24.87 0.75 -7.21
CA PHE A 211 24.12 -0.40 -6.71
C PHE A 211 23.20 -1.03 -7.77
N TRP A 212 22.71 -0.24 -8.73
CA TRP A 212 21.67 -0.66 -9.68
C TRP A 212 22.23 -1.07 -11.05
N LYS A 213 23.54 -1.37 -11.16
CA LYS A 213 24.22 -1.68 -12.44
C LYS A 213 23.53 -2.77 -13.26
N LYS A 214 23.03 -3.84 -12.61
CA LYS A 214 22.34 -4.96 -13.29
C LYS A 214 20.94 -4.60 -13.81
N LEU A 215 20.29 -3.58 -13.24
CA LEU A 215 18.92 -3.16 -13.56
C LEU A 215 18.89 -1.88 -14.39
N ARG A 216 20.06 -1.37 -14.79
CA ARG A 216 20.22 -0.05 -15.40
C ARG A 216 19.46 0.09 -16.70
N ASP A 217 19.48 -0.92 -17.56
CA ASP A 217 18.83 -0.88 -18.86
C ASP A 217 17.31 -0.99 -18.71
N ASN A 218 16.81 -1.84 -17.80
CA ASN A 218 15.39 -1.90 -17.42
C ASN A 218 14.89 -0.56 -16.84
N LEU A 219 15.68 0.08 -15.97
CA LEU A 219 15.37 1.39 -15.39
C LEU A 219 15.33 2.50 -16.44
N ARG A 220 16.26 2.47 -17.41
CA ARG A 220 16.27 3.43 -18.53
C ARG A 220 15.06 3.26 -19.42
N GLN A 221 14.70 2.03 -19.77
CA GLN A 221 13.51 1.75 -20.56
C GLN A 221 12.25 2.20 -19.81
N THR A 222 12.13 1.82 -18.54
CA THR A 222 11.06 2.29 -17.63
C THR A 222 10.96 3.82 -17.60
N ALA A 223 12.09 4.52 -17.51
CA ALA A 223 12.11 5.98 -17.51
C ALA A 223 11.60 6.59 -18.83
N MET A 224 11.81 5.93 -19.97
CA MET A 224 11.24 6.36 -21.26
C MET A 224 9.74 6.09 -21.30
N ASP A 225 9.33 4.89 -20.91
CA ASP A 225 7.94 4.42 -20.95
C ASP A 225 7.01 5.20 -20.02
N VAL A 226 7.52 5.74 -18.89
CA VAL A 226 6.75 6.59 -17.98
C VAL A 226 6.12 7.78 -18.68
N VAL A 227 6.83 8.39 -19.65
CA VAL A 227 6.29 9.56 -20.37
C VAL A 227 5.09 9.17 -21.21
N THR A 228 5.17 8.03 -21.90
CA THR A 228 4.08 7.49 -22.71
C THR A 228 2.90 7.07 -21.83
N ALA A 229 3.16 6.35 -20.74
CA ALA A 229 2.12 5.90 -19.81
C ALA A 229 1.42 7.08 -19.10
N SER A 230 2.15 8.16 -18.79
CA SER A 230 1.56 9.37 -18.19
C SER A 230 0.65 10.10 -19.20
N ALA A 231 1.01 10.10 -20.48
CA ALA A 231 0.16 10.65 -21.54
C ALA A 231 -1.10 9.81 -21.74
N GLU A 232 -0.99 8.48 -21.74
CA GLU A 232 -2.13 7.55 -21.78
C GLU A 232 -3.06 7.78 -20.58
N LEU A 233 -2.51 7.87 -19.36
CA LEU A 233 -3.28 8.14 -18.15
C LEU A 233 -4.03 9.47 -18.20
N LYS A 234 -3.41 10.53 -18.71
CA LYS A 234 -4.03 11.86 -18.89
C LYS A 234 -5.16 11.84 -19.93
N SER A 235 -5.11 10.93 -20.90
CA SER A 235 -6.14 10.80 -21.92
C SER A 235 -7.36 9.98 -21.48
N LYS A 236 -7.34 9.38 -20.28
CA LYS A 236 -8.47 8.60 -19.77
C LYS A 236 -9.67 9.47 -19.43
N GLU A 237 -10.85 8.88 -19.54
CA GLU A 237 -12.11 9.56 -19.23
C GLU A 237 -12.21 9.94 -17.76
N VAL A 238 -12.93 11.03 -17.46
CA VAL A 238 -13.21 11.47 -16.07
C VAL A 238 -13.87 10.35 -15.25
N LYS A 239 -14.68 9.50 -15.89
CA LYS A 239 -15.30 8.33 -15.26
C LYS A 239 -14.25 7.36 -14.70
N PHE A 240 -13.13 7.16 -15.39
CA PHE A 240 -12.03 6.33 -14.88
C PHE A 240 -11.48 6.91 -13.58
N HIS A 241 -11.16 8.21 -13.57
CA HIS A 241 -10.61 8.88 -12.39
C HIS A 241 -11.58 8.88 -11.21
N PHE A 242 -12.86 9.12 -11.45
CA PHE A 242 -13.89 9.06 -10.41
C PHE A 242 -14.06 7.65 -9.84
N LEU A 243 -14.06 6.63 -10.71
CA LEU A 243 -14.21 5.25 -10.28
C LEU A 243 -13.01 4.78 -9.44
N VAL A 244 -11.78 5.19 -9.81
CA VAL A 244 -10.57 4.95 -9.00
C VAL A 244 -10.66 5.69 -7.65
N PHE A 245 -11.16 6.92 -7.63
CA PHE A 245 -11.35 7.68 -6.38
C PHE A 245 -12.34 6.97 -5.44
N LEU A 246 -13.48 6.51 -5.96
CA LEU A 246 -14.55 5.85 -5.20
C LEU A 246 -14.13 4.49 -4.57
N GLN A 247 -13.08 3.86 -5.09
CA GLN A 247 -12.60 2.56 -4.61
C GLN A 247 -11.77 2.63 -3.34
N HIS A 248 -11.47 3.82 -2.84
CA HIS A 248 -10.77 3.97 -1.58
C HIS A 248 -11.75 3.67 -0.44
N PRO A 249 -11.53 2.58 0.31
CA PRO A 249 -12.34 2.33 1.49
C PRO A 249 -12.08 3.45 2.50
N VAL A 250 -13.14 3.84 3.21
CA VAL A 250 -13.20 4.93 4.19
C VAL A 250 -11.86 5.13 4.94
N PRO A 251 -11.34 6.36 5.06
CA PRO A 251 -10.04 6.60 5.70
C PRO A 251 -10.14 6.17 7.15
N GLY A 252 -9.27 5.25 7.56
CA GLY A 252 -9.32 4.63 8.88
C GLY A 252 -9.09 3.11 8.88
N LEU A 253 -9.06 2.46 7.71
CA LEU A 253 -8.62 1.06 7.62
C LEU A 253 -7.07 0.99 7.56
N PRO A 254 -6.39 0.24 8.45
CA PRO A 254 -4.93 0.31 8.66
C PRO A 254 -4.01 -0.07 7.49
N GLY A 255 -4.52 -0.25 6.27
CA GLY A 255 -3.72 -0.67 5.11
C GLY A 255 -2.91 0.44 4.44
N PHE A 256 -3.09 1.70 4.82
CA PHE A 256 -2.41 2.82 4.14
C PHE A 256 -0.94 2.99 4.57
N TRP A 257 -0.61 2.63 5.81
CA TRP A 257 0.76 2.77 6.32
C TRP A 257 1.74 1.74 5.73
N SER A 258 1.25 0.60 5.23
CA SER A 258 2.08 -0.46 4.60
C SER A 258 2.41 -0.20 3.12
N LEU A 259 1.91 0.90 2.54
CA LEU A 259 2.26 1.31 1.17
C LEU A 259 3.43 2.31 1.14
N ILE A 260 3.76 2.91 2.30
CA ILE A 260 4.84 3.89 2.45
C ILE A 260 6.05 3.28 3.20
N PHE A 261 5.89 2.09 3.78
CA PHE A 261 6.97 1.29 4.39
C PHE A 261 6.83 -0.19 4.02
#